data_AF-A0A1J5X533-F1
#
_entry.id   AF-A0A1J5X533-F1
#
_cell.length_a   1.000
_cell.length_b   1.000
_cell.length_c   1.000
_cell.angle_alpha   90.00
_cell.angle_beta   90.00
_cell.angle_gamma   90.00
#
_symmetry.space_group_name_H-M   'P 1'
#
loop_
_entity.id
_entity.type
_entity.pdbx_description
1 polymer ?
#
loop_
_entity_poly.entity_id
_entity_poly.type
_entity_poly.pdbx_seq_one_letter_code
_entity_poly.pdbx_strand_id
1 'polypeptide(L)'
;QNANGLPRVLAKTKTEDETFDVLEEIKEGACSEMALKRIFIRYRYEEGVYSHEFVWKEKGDTDEGADVTFDFAKISAKTKTRIKDGELDLGRIKRLCLYRNAVELLPMLKIHEDNKMDMLTLCCDTLSELGSLLERENKIFIGSVKEVWLGGHAINLLTKIETQKGNKMKKLVIYDGSLSKIEPLLESKEKIHLGKIKSLDMKNPESNGTKEKIREILETRNVILGSGETGKAIGNQILKKMHQSISGAW
;
A
#
# COMPACT_ATOMS: atom_id res chain seq x y z
N GLN A 1 18.34 21.72 -18.43
CA GLN A 1 17.04 22.04 -19.05
C GLN A 1 16.91 21.31 -20.38
N ASN A 2 15.69 20.92 -20.75
CA ASN A 2 15.23 21.06 -22.12
C ASN A 2 14.47 22.39 -22.12
N ALA A 3 14.52 23.20 -23.18
CA ALA A 3 14.12 24.61 -23.18
C ALA A 3 12.66 24.95 -22.76
N ASN A 4 11.83 23.96 -22.39
CA ASN A 4 10.38 24.11 -22.28
C ASN A 4 9.76 23.69 -20.91
N GLY A 5 10.54 23.51 -19.84
CA GLY A 5 9.98 23.13 -18.51
C GLY A 5 9.30 21.74 -18.47
N LEU A 6 9.62 20.87 -19.43
CA LEU A 6 9.03 19.53 -19.54
C LEU A 6 9.65 18.52 -18.56
N PRO A 7 8.88 17.54 -18.05
CA PRO A 7 9.39 16.48 -17.19
C PRO A 7 10.58 15.76 -17.83
N ARG A 8 11.65 15.55 -17.06
CA ARG A 8 12.89 14.93 -17.52
C ARG A 8 12.95 13.48 -17.07
N VAL A 9 13.16 12.60 -18.03
CA VAL A 9 13.56 11.21 -17.74
C VAL A 9 15.01 11.24 -17.32
N LEU A 10 15.30 10.85 -16.09
CA LEU A 10 16.67 10.87 -15.55
C LEU A 10 17.27 9.48 -15.40
N ALA A 11 16.45 8.44 -15.22
CA ALA A 11 16.93 7.06 -15.22
C ALA A 11 15.94 6.12 -15.91
N LYS A 12 16.50 5.11 -16.57
CA LYS A 12 15.79 3.96 -17.14
C LYS A 12 16.57 2.72 -16.75
N THR A 13 15.94 1.85 -16.00
CA THR A 13 16.58 0.63 -15.50
C THR A 13 16.07 -0.55 -16.29
N LYS A 14 16.88 -1.59 -16.42
CA LYS A 14 16.55 -2.82 -17.11
C LYS A 14 16.34 -3.97 -16.15
N THR A 15 16.86 -3.88 -14.93
CA THR A 15 16.83 -4.95 -13.92
C THR A 15 16.44 -4.37 -12.55
N GLU A 16 16.07 -5.24 -11.61
CA GLU A 16 15.82 -4.83 -10.22
C GLU A 16 17.09 -4.27 -9.55
N ASP A 17 18.27 -4.84 -9.82
CA ASP A 17 19.52 -4.35 -9.25
C ASP A 17 19.88 -2.94 -9.74
N GLU A 18 19.73 -2.66 -11.05
CA GLU A 18 19.88 -1.30 -11.60
C GLU A 18 18.84 -0.34 -11.00
N THR A 19 17.64 -0.83 -10.71
CA THR A 19 16.60 -0.04 -10.04
C THR A 19 17.03 0.34 -8.64
N PHE A 20 17.60 -0.59 -7.89
CA PHE A 20 18.15 -0.31 -6.57
C PHE A 20 19.38 0.60 -6.59
N ASP A 21 20.21 0.55 -7.63
CA ASP A 21 21.30 1.51 -7.82
C ASP A 21 20.76 2.94 -7.89
N VAL A 22 19.72 3.16 -8.70
CA VAL A 22 19.03 4.47 -8.78
C VAL A 22 18.39 4.86 -7.45
N LEU A 23 17.77 3.91 -6.72
CA LEU A 23 17.19 4.20 -5.41
C LEU A 23 18.24 4.58 -4.36
N GLU A 24 19.42 3.97 -4.41
CA GLU A 24 20.54 4.32 -3.56
C GLU A 24 21.09 5.71 -3.89
N GLU A 25 21.23 6.06 -5.17
CA GLU A 25 21.58 7.42 -5.57
C GLU A 25 20.57 8.45 -5.04
N ILE A 26 19.26 8.15 -5.13
CA ILE A 26 18.20 9.02 -4.60
C ILE A 26 18.31 9.15 -3.07
N LYS A 27 18.52 8.03 -2.36
CA LYS A 27 18.78 8.01 -0.91
C LYS A 27 19.96 8.93 -0.55
N GLU A 28 21.01 8.94 -1.36
CA GLU A 28 22.22 9.77 -1.18
C GLU A 28 22.04 11.24 -1.60
N GLY A 29 20.85 11.63 -2.07
CA GLY A 29 20.50 13.01 -2.39
C GLY A 29 20.54 13.35 -3.87
N ALA A 30 20.68 12.36 -4.77
CA ALA A 30 20.55 12.59 -6.20
C ALA A 30 19.17 13.17 -6.53
N CYS A 31 19.15 14.12 -7.47
CA CYS A 31 17.93 14.83 -7.90
C CYS A 31 17.21 15.61 -6.78
N SER A 32 17.87 15.93 -5.66
CA SER A 32 17.31 16.71 -4.55
C SER A 32 16.81 18.12 -4.94
N GLU A 33 17.33 18.70 -6.02
CA GLU A 33 16.86 19.97 -6.60
C GLU A 33 15.54 19.84 -7.39
N MET A 34 15.14 18.61 -7.71
CA MET A 34 13.94 18.31 -8.48
C MET A 34 12.89 17.62 -7.60
N ALA A 35 11.66 17.52 -8.11
CA ALA A 35 10.60 16.73 -7.50
C ALA A 35 10.33 15.48 -8.34
N LEU A 36 10.21 14.32 -7.68
CA LEU A 36 9.82 13.10 -8.36
C LEU A 36 8.40 13.29 -8.93
N LYS A 37 8.23 13.05 -10.22
CA LYS A 37 6.92 13.10 -10.88
C LYS A 37 6.28 11.73 -10.87
N ARG A 38 7.01 10.73 -11.36
CA ARG A 38 6.53 9.36 -11.42
C ARG A 38 7.66 8.35 -11.60
N ILE A 39 7.42 7.15 -11.10
CA ILE A 39 8.15 5.94 -11.42
C ILE A 39 7.13 4.96 -11.97
N PHE A 40 7.35 4.46 -13.18
CA PHE A 40 6.42 3.51 -13.78
C PHE A 40 7.14 2.39 -14.51
N ILE A 41 6.46 1.26 -14.59
CA ILE A 41 6.93 0.05 -15.24
C ILE A 41 6.85 0.26 -16.75
N ARG A 42 7.95 -0.04 -17.44
CA ARG A 42 7.98 -0.25 -18.87
C ARG A 42 7.95 -1.74 -19.13
N TYR A 43 6.88 -2.20 -19.78
CA TYR A 43 6.76 -3.57 -20.22
C TYR A 43 7.69 -3.81 -21.41
N ARG A 44 8.58 -4.80 -21.32
CA ARG A 44 9.29 -5.33 -22.49
C ARG A 44 8.87 -6.78 -22.69
N TYR A 45 8.22 -7.04 -23.82
CA TYR A 45 7.60 -8.32 -24.16
C TYR A 45 8.59 -9.50 -24.26
N GLU A 46 9.89 -9.24 -24.38
CA GLU A 46 10.85 -10.27 -24.81
C GLU A 46 11.68 -10.90 -23.68
N GLU A 47 11.79 -10.32 -22.49
CA GLU A 47 12.74 -10.83 -21.47
C GLU A 47 12.16 -11.02 -20.07
N GLY A 48 10.87 -10.76 -19.84
CA GLY A 48 10.27 -10.92 -18.51
C GLY A 48 10.85 -9.99 -17.42
N VAL A 49 11.66 -9.00 -17.84
CA VAL A 49 12.30 -8.05 -16.93
C VAL A 49 11.50 -6.76 -16.86
N TYR A 50 11.16 -6.37 -15.63
CA TYR A 50 10.40 -5.17 -15.34
C TYR A 50 11.37 -3.99 -15.30
N SER A 51 11.43 -3.23 -16.39
CA SER A 51 12.19 -1.98 -16.44
C SER A 51 11.43 -0.83 -15.77
N HIS A 52 12.11 0.03 -15.00
CA HIS A 52 11.50 1.21 -14.40
C HIS A 52 12.02 2.49 -15.05
N GLU A 53 11.13 3.45 -15.24
CA GLU A 53 11.49 4.78 -15.70
C GLU A 53 11.22 5.82 -14.63
N PHE A 54 12.26 6.58 -14.28
CA PHE A 54 12.23 7.63 -13.28
C PHE A 54 12.10 8.99 -13.97
N VAL A 55 10.96 9.64 -13.74
CA VAL A 55 10.64 10.94 -14.32
C VAL A 55 10.56 11.98 -13.22
N TRP A 56 11.31 13.06 -13.41
CA TRP A 56 11.40 14.18 -12.49
C TRP A 56 10.82 15.44 -13.12
N LYS A 57 10.35 16.35 -12.29
CA LYS A 57 9.88 17.69 -12.67
C LYS A 57 10.58 18.74 -11.82
N GLU A 58 10.57 19.99 -12.27
CA GLU A 58 10.97 21.11 -11.42
C GLU A 58 10.06 21.16 -10.19
N LYS A 59 10.61 21.61 -9.05
CA LYS A 59 9.80 21.90 -7.87
C LYS A 59 8.87 23.05 -8.24
N GLY A 60 7.56 22.79 -8.15
CA GLY A 60 6.53 23.80 -8.38
C GLY A 60 5.75 24.07 -7.10
N ASP A 61 5.00 25.16 -7.09
CA ASP A 61 4.20 25.59 -5.95
C ASP A 61 3.05 24.63 -5.60
N THR A 62 2.65 23.77 -6.55
CA THR A 62 1.59 22.78 -6.35
C THR A 62 2.18 21.41 -6.00
N ASP A 63 2.01 21.05 -4.74
CA ASP A 63 2.45 19.78 -4.18
C ASP A 63 1.50 18.63 -4.58
N GLU A 64 1.58 18.22 -5.84
CA GLU A 64 0.75 17.16 -6.41
C GLU A 64 1.13 15.76 -5.92
N GLY A 65 2.35 15.57 -5.41
CA GLY A 65 2.96 14.27 -5.09
C GLY A 65 3.28 13.41 -6.34
N ALA A 66 4.11 12.39 -6.13
CA ALA A 66 4.57 11.47 -7.15
C ALA A 66 3.64 10.25 -7.32
N ASP A 67 3.60 9.72 -8.55
CA ASP A 67 3.02 8.40 -8.84
C ASP A 67 4.11 7.34 -8.88
N VAL A 68 4.18 6.46 -7.89
CA VAL A 68 5.26 5.50 -7.73
C VAL A 68 4.73 4.09 -7.92
N THR A 69 5.26 3.39 -8.92
CA THR A 69 4.96 1.98 -9.17
C THR A 69 6.24 1.16 -9.25
N PHE A 70 6.34 0.14 -8.40
CA PHE A 70 7.38 -0.89 -8.47
C PHE A 70 6.75 -2.27 -8.63
N ASP A 71 7.46 -3.13 -9.36
CA ASP A 71 7.09 -4.51 -9.57
C ASP A 71 8.36 -5.32 -9.74
N PHE A 72 8.66 -6.16 -8.76
CA PHE A 72 9.94 -6.87 -8.66
C PHE A 72 9.72 -8.37 -8.61
N ALA A 73 10.35 -9.08 -9.54
CA ALA A 73 10.32 -10.54 -9.57
C ALA A 73 11.09 -11.13 -8.39
N LYS A 74 12.10 -10.40 -7.90
CA LYS A 74 12.90 -10.75 -6.71
C LYS A 74 13.63 -9.51 -6.19
N ILE A 75 13.91 -9.48 -4.89
CA ILE A 75 14.93 -8.60 -4.31
C ILE A 75 16.05 -9.47 -3.75
N SER A 76 17.28 -9.24 -4.19
CA SER A 76 18.44 -10.00 -3.71
C SER A 76 18.74 -9.66 -2.24
N ALA A 77 19.27 -10.60 -1.45
CA ALA A 77 19.65 -10.35 -0.06
C ALA A 77 20.72 -9.24 0.06
N LYS A 78 21.62 -9.14 -0.93
CA LYS A 78 22.61 -8.06 -1.04
C LYS A 78 21.92 -6.71 -1.19
N THR A 79 20.84 -6.66 -1.96
CA THR A 79 20.13 -5.45 -2.31
C THR A 79 19.24 -4.96 -1.17
N LYS A 80 18.63 -5.87 -0.39
CA LYS A 80 17.77 -5.54 0.78
C LYS A 80 18.46 -4.71 1.86
N THR A 81 19.78 -4.84 2.03
CA THR A 81 20.52 -4.18 3.11
C THR A 81 21.04 -2.78 2.76
N ARG A 82 20.95 -2.38 1.48
CA ARG A 82 21.49 -1.10 0.98
C ARG A 82 20.68 0.11 1.44
N ILE A 83 19.38 -0.08 1.64
CA ILE A 83 18.44 0.98 2.03
C ILE A 83 17.70 0.49 3.26
N LYS A 84 17.88 1.16 4.39
CA LYS A 84 17.21 0.82 5.65
C LYS A 84 15.85 1.48 5.74
N ASP A 85 15.10 1.09 6.76
CA ASP A 85 13.78 1.63 7.05
C ASP A 85 13.81 3.17 7.13
N GLY A 86 12.92 3.83 6.38
CA GLY A 86 12.79 5.27 6.35
C GLY A 86 13.94 6.06 5.72
N GLU A 87 14.89 5.41 5.02
CA GLU A 87 16.00 6.11 4.35
C GLU A 87 15.63 6.62 2.94
N LEU A 88 14.63 6.02 2.29
CA LEU A 88 14.28 6.37 0.91
C LEU A 88 13.22 7.48 0.86
N ASP A 89 13.67 8.72 0.74
CA ASP A 89 12.81 9.90 0.60
C ASP A 89 12.49 10.16 -0.88
N LEU A 90 11.27 9.81 -1.31
CA LEU A 90 10.78 10.09 -2.66
C LEU A 90 9.98 11.42 -2.72
N GLY A 91 10.00 12.21 -1.64
CA GLY A 91 9.12 13.36 -1.44
C GLY A 91 7.67 12.93 -1.19
N ARG A 92 6.72 13.83 -1.48
CA ARG A 92 5.29 13.52 -1.34
C ARG A 92 4.88 12.45 -2.35
N ILE A 93 4.19 11.42 -1.90
CA ILE A 93 3.66 10.34 -2.72
C ILE A 93 2.14 10.44 -2.80
N LYS A 94 1.64 10.63 -4.03
CA LYS A 94 0.21 10.66 -4.33
C LYS A 94 -0.36 9.26 -4.45
N ARG A 95 0.31 8.40 -5.21
CA ARG A 95 -0.08 7.01 -5.44
C ARG A 95 1.13 6.11 -5.31
N LEU A 96 1.00 5.05 -4.52
CA LEU A 96 2.03 4.03 -4.33
C LEU A 96 1.46 2.67 -4.72
N CYS A 97 2.06 2.03 -5.73
CA CYS A 97 1.70 0.69 -6.18
C CYS A 97 2.92 -0.23 -6.09
N LEU A 98 2.86 -1.24 -5.22
CA LEU A 98 3.92 -2.22 -5.03
C LEU A 98 3.39 -3.62 -5.36
N TYR A 99 4.00 -4.26 -6.35
CA TYR A 99 3.63 -5.60 -6.83
C TYR A 99 4.76 -6.62 -6.55
N ARG A 100 4.35 -7.85 -6.23
CA ARG A 100 5.25 -8.98 -5.90
C ARG A 100 6.24 -8.58 -4.82
N ASN A 101 7.52 -8.90 -4.95
CA ASN A 101 8.54 -8.61 -3.93
C ASN A 101 8.75 -7.10 -3.67
N ALA A 102 8.23 -6.22 -4.53
CA ALA A 102 8.36 -4.78 -4.33
C ALA A 102 7.65 -4.29 -3.06
N VAL A 103 6.71 -5.06 -2.49
CA VAL A 103 6.12 -4.70 -1.19
C VAL A 103 7.15 -4.60 -0.06
N GLU A 104 8.29 -5.29 -0.15
CA GLU A 104 9.38 -5.20 0.83
C GLU A 104 10.08 -3.82 0.82
N LEU A 105 9.83 -2.97 -0.19
CA LEU A 105 10.26 -1.57 -0.18
C LEU A 105 9.46 -0.71 0.80
N LEU A 106 8.25 -1.12 1.18
CA LEU A 106 7.34 -0.31 1.98
C LEU A 106 7.98 0.26 3.27
N PRO A 107 8.72 -0.52 4.10
CA PRO A 107 9.39 0.04 5.27
C PRO A 107 10.58 0.95 4.94
N MET A 108 11.22 0.78 3.77
CA MET A 108 12.35 1.62 3.34
C MET A 108 11.92 3.04 2.99
N LEU A 109 10.67 3.20 2.54
CA LEU A 109 10.12 4.49 2.15
C LEU A 109 9.94 5.41 3.36
N LYS A 110 10.46 6.63 3.24
CA LYS A 110 10.18 7.70 4.18
C LYS A 110 8.85 8.36 3.83
N ILE A 111 7.78 7.92 4.50
CA ILE A 111 6.45 8.54 4.38
C ILE A 111 6.32 9.65 5.43
N HIS A 112 6.30 10.90 4.98
CA HIS A 112 6.16 12.07 5.86
C HIS A 112 4.77 12.11 6.52
N GLU A 113 4.68 12.63 7.74
CA GLU A 113 3.41 12.67 8.51
C GLU A 113 2.32 13.53 7.84
N ASP A 114 2.71 14.52 7.05
CA ASP A 114 1.82 15.39 6.29
C ASP A 114 1.47 14.82 4.90
N ASN A 115 2.03 13.66 4.53
CA ASN A 115 1.74 13.00 3.27
C ASN A 115 0.29 12.50 3.21
N LYS A 116 -0.51 13.16 2.38
CA LYS A 116 -1.89 12.78 2.06
C LYS A 116 -1.91 11.99 0.76
N MET A 117 -1.82 10.66 0.88
CA MET A 117 -1.83 9.73 -0.25
C MET A 117 -3.26 9.48 -0.73
N ASP A 118 -3.46 9.58 -2.05
CA ASP A 118 -4.73 9.24 -2.68
C ASP A 118 -4.95 7.73 -2.71
N MET A 119 -3.91 6.94 -2.96
CA MET A 119 -4.01 5.50 -3.15
C MET A 119 -2.74 4.75 -2.76
N LEU A 120 -2.91 3.69 -1.97
CA LEU A 120 -1.90 2.66 -1.72
C LEU A 120 -2.39 1.33 -2.29
N THR A 121 -1.61 0.70 -3.16
CA THR A 121 -1.88 -0.63 -3.72
C THR A 121 -0.72 -1.56 -3.38
N LEU A 122 -1.02 -2.67 -2.71
CA LEU A 122 -0.07 -3.74 -2.40
C LEU A 122 -0.61 -5.05 -2.97
N CYS A 123 0.19 -5.76 -3.76
CA CYS A 123 -0.21 -7.03 -4.37
C CYS A 123 0.89 -8.06 -4.24
N CYS A 124 0.56 -9.22 -3.69
CA CYS A 124 1.47 -10.36 -3.62
C CYS A 124 0.74 -11.61 -4.10
N ASP A 125 1.37 -12.32 -5.03
CA ASP A 125 0.89 -13.57 -5.59
C ASP A 125 1.24 -14.75 -4.66
N THR A 126 2.30 -14.61 -3.85
CA THR A 126 2.74 -15.63 -2.90
C THR A 126 3.01 -15.08 -1.51
N LEU A 127 2.99 -15.94 -0.49
CA LEU A 127 3.35 -15.55 0.87
C LEU A 127 4.84 -15.15 0.99
N SER A 128 5.72 -15.79 0.21
CA SER A 128 7.16 -15.50 0.23
C SER A 128 7.52 -14.09 -0.24
N GLU A 129 6.68 -13.47 -1.09
CA GLU A 129 6.88 -12.08 -1.54
C GLU A 129 6.68 -11.05 -0.43
N LEU A 130 6.00 -11.41 0.67
CA LEU A 130 5.92 -10.58 1.86
C LEU A 130 7.25 -10.56 2.64
N GLY A 131 8.18 -11.45 2.32
CA GLY A 131 9.49 -11.55 2.97
C GLY A 131 9.36 -11.58 4.50
N SER A 132 10.19 -10.77 5.16
CA SER A 132 10.16 -10.63 6.63
C SER A 132 9.09 -9.66 7.13
N LEU A 133 8.25 -9.07 6.28
CA LEU A 133 7.26 -8.07 6.70
C LEU A 133 6.25 -8.65 7.72
N LEU A 134 5.92 -9.94 7.61
CA LEU A 134 5.02 -10.62 8.54
C LEU A 134 5.63 -10.87 9.91
N GLU A 135 6.95 -10.87 10.02
CA GLU A 135 7.69 -11.10 11.26
C GLU A 135 8.00 -9.79 11.98
N ARG A 136 7.71 -8.64 11.35
CA ARG A 136 7.98 -7.33 11.95
C ARG A 136 7.16 -7.11 13.21
N GLU A 137 7.86 -6.69 14.27
CA GLU A 137 7.25 -6.25 15.53
C GLU A 137 6.60 -4.87 15.37
N ASN A 138 7.30 -3.96 14.69
CA ASN A 138 6.85 -2.59 14.47
C ASN A 138 6.05 -2.47 13.18
N LYS A 139 4.91 -1.79 13.28
CA LYS A 139 4.06 -1.45 12.13
C LYS A 139 4.74 -0.43 11.24
N ILE A 140 4.42 -0.49 9.96
CA ILE A 140 4.93 0.41 8.92
C ILE A 140 3.95 1.56 8.78
N PHE A 141 4.43 2.78 9.02
CA PHE A 141 3.64 3.99 8.87
C PHE A 141 3.41 4.31 7.39
N ILE A 142 2.14 4.45 7.00
CA ILE A 142 1.73 4.74 5.61
C ILE A 142 1.09 6.13 5.44
N GLY A 143 1.17 7.01 6.44
CA GLY A 143 0.61 8.36 6.38
C GLY A 143 -0.92 8.41 6.40
N SER A 144 -1.50 9.52 5.92
CA SER A 144 -2.95 9.60 5.67
C SER A 144 -3.25 9.04 4.28
N VAL A 145 -4.10 8.02 4.22
CA VAL A 145 -4.42 7.31 2.97
C VAL A 145 -5.92 7.31 2.74
N LYS A 146 -6.32 7.78 1.56
CA LYS A 146 -7.72 7.84 1.14
C LYS A 146 -8.25 6.49 0.67
N GLU A 147 -7.48 5.74 -0.12
CA GLU A 147 -7.86 4.41 -0.61
C GLU A 147 -6.71 3.42 -0.46
N VAL A 148 -7.01 2.21 0.05
CA VAL A 148 -6.05 1.11 0.16
C VAL A 148 -6.59 -0.08 -0.64
N TRP A 149 -5.73 -0.67 -1.47
CA TRP A 149 -6.03 -1.82 -2.31
C TRP A 149 -5.04 -2.94 -1.97
N LEU A 150 -5.56 -4.08 -1.51
CA LEU A 150 -4.77 -5.25 -1.14
C LEU A 150 -5.14 -6.44 -2.03
N GLY A 151 -4.15 -6.96 -2.76
CA GLY A 151 -4.28 -8.09 -3.66
C GLY A 151 -3.59 -9.34 -3.12
N GLY A 152 -4.27 -10.48 -3.22
CA GLY A 152 -3.69 -11.78 -2.90
C GLY A 152 -3.19 -11.88 -1.45
N HIS A 153 -1.93 -12.27 -1.26
CA HIS A 153 -1.33 -12.42 0.08
C HIS A 153 -1.05 -11.09 0.79
N ALA A 154 -1.07 -9.95 0.09
CA ALA A 154 -0.84 -8.62 0.69
C ALA A 154 -1.87 -8.25 1.77
N ILE A 155 -3.02 -8.91 1.81
CA ILE A 155 -4.05 -8.76 2.85
C ILE A 155 -3.47 -9.01 4.25
N ASN A 156 -2.48 -9.90 4.38
CA ASN A 156 -1.83 -10.19 5.67
C ASN A 156 -1.05 -9.01 6.24
N LEU A 157 -0.74 -8.00 5.43
CA LEU A 157 -0.08 -6.77 5.91
C LEU A 157 -1.03 -5.84 6.68
N LEU A 158 -2.33 -6.12 6.76
CA LEU A 158 -3.29 -5.34 7.57
C LEU A 158 -2.85 -5.22 9.04
N THR A 159 -2.18 -6.24 9.59
CA THR A 159 -1.62 -6.21 10.95
C THR A 159 -0.25 -5.53 11.01
N LYS A 160 0.39 -5.26 9.88
CA LYS A 160 1.77 -4.77 9.80
C LYS A 160 1.90 -3.34 9.29
N ILE A 161 0.80 -2.72 8.88
CA ILE A 161 0.77 -1.31 8.49
C ILE A 161 -0.10 -0.49 9.45
N GLU A 162 0.18 0.81 9.52
CA GLU A 162 -0.64 1.76 10.26
C GLU A 162 -0.76 3.10 9.56
N THR A 163 -1.97 3.65 9.62
CA THR A 163 -2.26 4.99 9.09
C THR A 163 -2.07 6.04 10.17
N GLN A 164 -1.89 7.29 9.73
CA GLN A 164 -1.90 8.47 10.61
C GLN A 164 -3.12 8.48 11.55
N LYS A 165 -2.89 8.90 12.79
CA LYS A 165 -3.95 9.07 13.79
C LYS A 165 -5.08 9.93 13.23
N GLY A 166 -6.32 9.44 13.36
CA GLY A 166 -7.50 10.12 12.84
C GLY A 166 -7.73 9.97 11.32
N ASN A 167 -6.97 9.12 10.62
CA ASN A 167 -7.21 8.85 9.21
C ASN A 167 -8.66 8.40 8.95
N LYS A 168 -9.28 9.00 7.94
CA LYS A 168 -10.66 8.71 7.51
C LYS A 168 -10.62 8.11 6.10
N MET A 169 -10.19 6.86 6.01
CA MET A 169 -10.09 6.12 4.76
C MET A 169 -11.46 6.03 4.06
N LYS A 170 -11.52 6.40 2.79
CA LYS A 170 -12.74 6.32 1.98
C LYS A 170 -13.04 4.88 1.59
N LYS A 171 -12.01 4.14 1.16
CA LYS A 171 -12.20 2.78 0.64
C LYS A 171 -11.04 1.87 1.01
N LEU A 172 -11.36 0.70 1.56
CA LEU A 172 -10.47 -0.46 1.59
C LEU A 172 -10.99 -1.45 0.55
N VAL A 173 -10.18 -1.79 -0.43
CA VAL A 173 -10.49 -2.75 -1.49
C VAL A 173 -9.62 -3.97 -1.30
N ILE A 174 -10.24 -5.14 -1.31
CA ILE A 174 -9.55 -6.42 -1.29
C ILE A 174 -9.88 -7.14 -2.58
N TYR A 175 -8.88 -7.61 -3.31
CA TYR A 175 -9.09 -8.38 -4.52
C TYR A 175 -8.33 -9.71 -4.48
N ASP A 176 -8.93 -10.73 -5.10
CA ASP A 176 -8.41 -12.09 -5.16
C ASP A 176 -8.11 -12.71 -3.78
N GLY A 177 -8.92 -12.33 -2.78
CA GLY A 177 -8.87 -12.85 -1.43
C GLY A 177 -9.52 -14.23 -1.33
N SER A 178 -8.81 -15.16 -0.69
CA SER A 178 -9.27 -16.51 -0.33
C SER A 178 -8.92 -16.78 1.13
N LEU A 179 -9.58 -17.76 1.75
CA LEU A 179 -9.24 -18.16 3.13
C LEU A 179 -7.79 -18.65 3.23
N SER A 180 -7.31 -19.40 2.23
CA SER A 180 -5.94 -19.87 2.15
C SER A 180 -4.91 -18.74 2.07
N LYS A 181 -5.24 -17.62 1.42
CA LYS A 181 -4.33 -16.48 1.30
C LYS A 181 -4.26 -15.63 2.55
N ILE A 182 -5.24 -15.72 3.45
CA ILE A 182 -5.33 -14.91 4.68
C ILE A 182 -5.05 -15.71 5.96
N GLU A 183 -4.50 -16.92 5.85
CA GLU A 183 -4.17 -17.77 7.01
C GLU A 183 -3.34 -17.03 8.08
N PRO A 184 -2.24 -16.30 7.75
CA PRO A 184 -1.51 -15.51 8.76
C PRO A 184 -2.39 -14.45 9.44
N LEU A 185 -3.28 -13.79 8.69
CA LEU A 185 -4.21 -12.81 9.23
C LEU A 185 -5.25 -13.46 10.15
N LEU A 186 -5.70 -14.68 9.86
CA LEU A 186 -6.65 -15.43 10.68
C LEU A 186 -6.00 -15.85 12.01
N GLU A 187 -4.75 -16.29 11.97
CA GLU A 187 -4.00 -16.75 13.14
C GLU A 187 -3.52 -15.60 14.04
N SER A 188 -3.19 -14.46 13.45
CA SER A 188 -2.72 -13.30 14.19
C SER A 188 -3.80 -12.74 15.13
N LYS A 189 -3.40 -12.30 16.32
CA LYS A 189 -4.28 -11.55 17.25
C LYS A 189 -3.95 -10.07 17.29
N GLU A 190 -3.02 -9.62 16.45
CA GLU A 190 -2.58 -8.24 16.41
C GLU A 190 -3.72 -7.28 16.04
N LYS A 191 -3.67 -6.09 16.61
CA LYS A 191 -4.62 -5.02 16.30
C LYS A 191 -4.31 -4.43 14.93
N ILE A 192 -5.34 -3.97 14.24
CA ILE A 192 -5.24 -3.27 12.95
C ILE A 192 -5.37 -1.76 13.23
N HIS A 193 -4.54 -0.93 12.60
CA HIS A 193 -4.49 0.52 12.87
C HIS A 193 -4.72 1.34 11.59
N LEU A 194 -5.87 1.15 10.93
CA LEU A 194 -6.19 1.83 9.67
C LEU A 194 -7.08 3.06 9.82
N GLY A 195 -7.38 3.45 11.07
CA GLY A 195 -8.33 4.52 11.37
C GLY A 195 -9.75 4.14 10.94
N LYS A 196 -10.56 5.15 10.61
CA LYS A 196 -11.97 4.94 10.21
C LYS A 196 -12.06 4.55 8.74
N ILE A 197 -12.56 3.34 8.46
CA ILE A 197 -12.82 2.85 7.10
C ILE A 197 -14.29 3.11 6.76
N LYS A 198 -14.56 3.93 5.73
CA LYS A 198 -15.94 4.23 5.31
C LYS A 198 -16.59 3.13 4.50
N SER A 199 -15.82 2.43 3.67
CA SER A 199 -16.31 1.39 2.78
C SER A 199 -15.28 0.27 2.65
N LEU A 200 -15.73 -0.97 2.80
CA LEU A 200 -14.98 -2.18 2.48
C LEU A 200 -15.58 -2.81 1.22
N ASP A 201 -14.78 -2.94 0.18
CA ASP A 201 -15.15 -3.57 -1.08
C ASP A 201 -14.30 -4.82 -1.32
N MET A 202 -14.92 -5.87 -1.83
CA MET A 202 -14.25 -7.14 -2.10
C MET A 202 -14.55 -7.57 -3.51
N LYS A 203 -13.48 -7.67 -4.32
CA LYS A 203 -13.53 -8.04 -5.73
C LYS A 203 -13.01 -9.46 -5.89
N ASN A 204 -13.73 -10.27 -6.67
CA ASN A 204 -13.40 -11.68 -6.91
C ASN A 204 -13.05 -12.48 -5.64
N PRO A 205 -13.86 -12.43 -4.56
CA PRO A 205 -13.61 -13.29 -3.41
C PRO A 205 -13.81 -14.75 -3.83
N GLU A 206 -12.96 -15.66 -3.32
CA GLU A 206 -13.12 -17.11 -3.56
C GLU A 206 -14.50 -17.61 -3.09
N SER A 207 -14.98 -17.06 -1.98
CA SER A 207 -16.27 -17.41 -1.38
C SER A 207 -16.83 -16.24 -0.57
N ASN A 208 -18.15 -16.26 -0.34
CA ASN A 208 -18.77 -15.34 0.63
C ASN A 208 -18.09 -15.48 2.00
N GLY A 209 -17.83 -16.70 2.48
CA GLY A 209 -17.22 -16.94 3.78
C GLY A 209 -15.89 -16.17 4.00
N THR A 210 -15.08 -16.03 2.95
CA THR A 210 -13.87 -15.18 2.99
C THR A 210 -14.20 -13.73 3.31
N LYS A 211 -15.25 -13.20 2.68
CA LYS A 211 -15.74 -11.83 2.90
C LYS A 211 -16.31 -11.59 4.27
N GLU A 212 -17.10 -12.53 4.80
CA GLU A 212 -17.61 -12.40 6.16
C GLU A 212 -16.46 -12.45 7.18
N LYS A 213 -15.48 -13.33 6.98
CA LYS A 213 -14.32 -13.43 7.90
C LYS A 213 -13.47 -12.18 7.92
N ILE A 214 -13.11 -11.61 6.77
CA ILE A 214 -12.33 -10.38 6.74
C ILE A 214 -13.11 -9.20 7.36
N ARG A 215 -14.43 -9.16 7.15
CA ARG A 215 -15.29 -8.15 7.78
C ARG A 215 -15.28 -8.28 9.30
N GLU A 216 -15.52 -9.47 9.83
CA GLU A 216 -15.48 -9.78 11.26
C GLU A 216 -14.15 -9.36 11.87
N ILE A 217 -13.05 -9.66 11.18
CA ILE A 217 -11.69 -9.27 11.56
C ILE A 217 -11.55 -7.75 11.69
N LEU A 218 -11.97 -6.99 10.68
CA LEU A 218 -11.84 -5.54 10.68
C LEU A 218 -12.75 -4.91 11.74
N GLU A 219 -13.95 -5.46 11.96
CA GLU A 219 -14.88 -4.98 12.98
C GLU A 219 -14.37 -5.22 14.41
N THR A 220 -13.68 -6.33 14.66
CA THR A 220 -13.21 -6.73 16.00
C THR A 220 -11.79 -6.26 16.31
N ARG A 221 -10.91 -6.12 15.31
CA ARG A 221 -9.48 -5.85 15.50
C ARG A 221 -9.02 -4.46 15.08
N ASN A 222 -9.79 -3.72 14.26
CA ASN A 222 -9.40 -2.36 13.85
C ASN A 222 -9.62 -1.35 14.97
N VAL A 223 -8.54 -0.73 15.45
CA VAL A 223 -8.57 0.29 16.49
C VAL A 223 -8.71 1.66 15.85
N ILE A 224 -9.75 2.39 16.26
CA ILE A 224 -10.00 3.76 15.82
C ILE A 224 -9.55 4.70 16.94
N LEU A 225 -8.29 5.13 16.88
CA LEU A 225 -7.73 6.10 17.83
C LEU A 225 -8.23 7.51 17.48
N GLY A 226 -9.25 8.02 18.19
CA GLY A 226 -9.69 9.41 18.00
C GLY A 226 -11.16 9.75 18.27
N SER A 227 -11.96 8.91 18.90
CA SER A 227 -13.27 9.32 19.42
C SER A 227 -13.45 8.75 20.81
N GLY A 228 -13.85 9.57 21.78
CA GLY A 228 -14.43 9.14 23.05
C GLY A 228 -15.78 8.41 22.88
N GLU A 229 -15.96 7.72 21.77
CA GLU A 229 -17.13 6.91 21.43
C GLU A 229 -16.65 5.47 21.28
N THR A 230 -17.08 4.65 22.22
CA THR A 230 -16.96 3.20 22.21
C THR A 230 -17.48 2.66 20.87
N GLY A 231 -16.76 1.66 20.34
CA GLY A 231 -16.98 1.11 19.01
C GLY A 231 -18.42 0.67 18.75
N LYS A 232 -19.18 1.51 18.04
CA LYS A 232 -20.42 1.15 17.34
C LYS A 232 -20.61 2.06 16.13
N ALA A 233 -19.97 1.73 15.01
CA ALA A 233 -20.25 2.43 13.76
C ALA A 233 -20.08 1.57 12.50
N ILE A 234 -20.55 0.32 12.52
CA ILE A 234 -20.89 -0.43 11.29
C ILE A 234 -22.19 -1.26 11.47
N GLY A 235 -22.52 -1.73 12.68
CA GLY A 235 -23.65 -2.66 12.91
C GLY A 235 -25.10 -2.13 12.76
N ASN A 236 -25.35 -0.82 12.86
CA ASN A 236 -26.73 -0.34 13.06
C ASN A 236 -27.54 -0.03 11.79
N GLN A 237 -26.97 -0.06 10.58
CA GLN A 237 -27.74 0.16 9.35
C GLN A 237 -28.25 -1.13 8.68
N ILE A 238 -27.72 -2.30 9.05
CA ILE A 238 -28.07 -3.57 8.39
C ILE A 238 -29.08 -4.38 9.21
N LEU A 239 -29.01 -4.36 10.55
CA LEU A 239 -29.98 -5.09 11.39
C LEU A 239 -31.43 -4.59 11.16
N LYS A 240 -31.61 -3.30 10.86
CA LYS A 240 -32.91 -2.73 10.49
C LYS A 240 -33.45 -3.25 9.16
N LYS A 241 -32.57 -3.58 8.20
CA LYS A 241 -33.00 -4.16 6.90
C LYS A 241 -33.36 -5.64 7.01
N MET A 242 -32.71 -6.40 7.89
CA MET A 242 -33.09 -7.81 8.11
C MET A 242 -34.41 -7.95 8.88
N HIS A 243 -34.66 -7.12 9.91
CA HIS A 243 -35.92 -7.19 10.66
C HIS A 243 -37.15 -6.79 9.83
N GLN A 244 -37.03 -5.86 8.88
CA GLN A 244 -38.15 -5.49 8.01
C GLN A 244 -38.47 -6.53 6.91
N SER A 245 -37.54 -7.44 6.60
CA SER A 245 -37.78 -8.48 5.59
C SER A 245 -38.43 -9.74 6.15
N ILE A 246 -38.42 -9.93 7.48
CA ILE A 246 -38.95 -11.14 8.13
C ILE A 246 -40.38 -10.93 8.66
N SER A 247 -40.81 -9.68 8.90
CA SER A 247 -42.16 -9.38 9.41
C SER A 247 -43.25 -9.25 8.34
N GLY A 248 -42.99 -9.65 7.09
CA GLY A 248 -43.90 -9.46 5.96
C GLY A 248 -44.47 -10.74 5.33
N ALA A 249 -44.29 -11.90 5.95
CA ALA A 249 -44.81 -13.17 5.45
C ALA A 249 -45.58 -13.90 6.55
N TRP A 250 -46.82 -13.46 6.79
CA TRP A 250 -47.91 -14.24 7.38
C TRP A 250 -49.22 -13.80 6.72
#